data_AF-A0A4C1WLM0-F1
#
_entry.id   AF-A0A4C1WLM0-F1
#
_cell.length_a   1.000
_cell.length_b   1.000
_cell.length_c   1.000
_cell.angle_alpha   90.00
_cell.angle_beta   90.00
_cell.angle_gamma   90.00
#
_symmetry.space_group_name_H-M   'P 1'
#
loop_
_entity.id
_entity.type
_entity.pdbx_description
1 polymer ?
#
loop_
_entity_poly.entity_id
_entity_poly.type
_entity_poly.pdbx_seq_one_letter_code
_entity_poly.pdbx_strand_id
1 'polypeptide(L)'
;MHRHISLTENVRIKFDFNFTPVKGDDGEIRLKCKKGHFDYTYEFGDRVTFKANNIFVGKQDVSELVVGFLNQNWKLAVNLVGKPFMNAIMAVVQDFEYKFFTNVPAKYFVSDDLEKYIHDE
;
A
#
# COMPACT_ATOMS: atom_id res chain seq x y z
N MET A 1 -14.93 10.20 -5.76
CA MET A 1 -15.52 9.22 -4.82
C MET A 1 -14.35 8.53 -4.12
N HIS A 2 -14.09 8.82 -2.83
CA HIS A 2 -12.94 8.25 -2.11
C HIS A 2 -13.37 6.93 -1.47
N ARG A 3 -12.89 5.79 -2.00
CA ARG A 3 -13.15 4.46 -1.42
C ARG A 3 -12.07 4.13 -0.39
N HIS A 4 -12.45 4.08 0.88
CA HIS A 4 -11.59 3.58 1.95
C HIS A 4 -11.57 2.04 1.90
N ILE A 5 -10.39 1.45 1.71
CA ILE A 5 -10.17 0.00 1.86
C ILE A 5 -9.35 -0.18 3.13
N SER A 6 -9.93 -0.79 4.17
CA SER A 6 -9.22 -1.14 5.41
C SER A 6 -8.77 -2.60 5.34
N LEU A 7 -7.46 -2.83 5.34
CA LEU A 7 -6.85 -4.15 5.40
C LEU A 7 -6.42 -4.41 6.86
N THR A 8 -7.24 -5.18 7.60
CA THR A 8 -7.09 -5.61 9.01
C THR A 8 -7.29 -4.52 10.08
N GLU A 9 -7.89 -4.91 11.21
CA GLU A 9 -8.24 -4.00 12.33
C GLU A 9 -7.04 -3.24 12.94
N ASN A 10 -5.81 -3.68 12.65
CA ASN A 10 -4.58 -3.16 13.25
C ASN A 10 -3.73 -2.29 12.32
N VAL A 11 -4.09 -2.13 11.04
CA VAL A 11 -3.39 -1.23 10.12
C VAL A 11 -4.40 -0.54 9.23
N ARG A 12 -4.47 0.79 9.29
CA ARG A 12 -5.25 1.59 8.34
C ARG A 12 -4.29 2.22 7.35
N ILE A 13 -4.54 1.98 6.07
CA ILE A 13 -3.77 2.54 4.96
C ILE A 13 -4.76 3.36 4.13
N LYS A 14 -4.40 4.61 3.86
CA LYS A 14 -5.12 5.47 2.94
C LYS A 14 -4.24 5.69 1.73
N PHE A 15 -4.77 5.33 0.58
CA PHE A 15 -4.17 5.55 -0.72
C PHE A 15 -4.83 6.75 -1.39
N ASP A 16 -4.02 7.57 -2.06
CA ASP A 16 -4.47 8.64 -2.94
C ASP A 16 -4.01 8.34 -4.36
N PHE A 17 -4.97 8.27 -5.28
CA PHE A 17 -4.75 7.88 -6.66
C PHE A 17 -5.25 8.95 -7.60
N ASN A 18 -4.42 9.29 -8.57
CA ASN A 18 -4.82 10.13 -9.68
C ASN A 18 -4.94 9.29 -10.97
N PHE A 19 -6.17 8.94 -11.31
CA PHE A 19 -6.50 8.20 -12.53
C PHE A 19 -7.07 9.13 -13.59
N THR A 20 -6.58 8.96 -14.82
CA THR A 20 -7.14 9.61 -16.01
C THR A 20 -7.68 8.54 -16.96
N PRO A 21 -8.97 8.58 -17.32
CA PRO A 21 -9.52 7.71 -18.36
C PRO A 21 -8.88 8.02 -19.71
N VAL A 22 -8.44 6.97 -20.43
CA VAL A 22 -7.85 7.10 -21.77
C VAL A 22 -8.45 6.02 -22.66
N LYS A 23 -8.92 6.42 -23.85
CA LYS A 23 -9.35 5.49 -24.89
C LYS A 23 -8.11 4.98 -25.65
N GLY A 24 -7.95 3.67 -25.71
CA GLY A 24 -6.91 3.04 -26.53
C GLY A 24 -7.31 2.97 -28.00
N ASP A 25 -6.35 2.60 -28.86
CA ASP A 25 -6.58 2.38 -30.30
C ASP A 25 -7.56 1.23 -30.57
N ASP A 26 -7.71 0.32 -29.60
CA ASP A 26 -8.70 -0.76 -29.61
C ASP A 26 -10.12 -0.30 -29.24
N GLY A 27 -10.31 0.99 -28.98
CA GLY A 27 -11.58 1.59 -28.56
C GLY A 27 -11.93 1.34 -27.08
N GLU A 28 -11.11 0.59 -26.34
CA GLU A 28 -11.34 0.29 -24.94
C GLU A 28 -10.81 1.41 -24.04
N ILE A 29 -11.60 1.78 -23.02
CA ILE A 29 -11.19 2.80 -22.04
C ILE A 29 -10.46 2.12 -20.90
N ARG A 30 -9.28 2.63 -20.56
CA ARG A 30 -8.46 2.19 -19.42
C ARG A 30 -8.17 3.36 -18.50
N LEU A 31 -7.82 3.08 -17.25
CA LEU A 31 -7.47 4.12 -16.28
C LEU A 31 -5.94 4.23 -16.20
N LYS A 32 -5.37 5.28 -16.80
CA LYS A 32 -3.93 5.55 -16.63
C LYS A 32 -3.70 6.20 -15.27
N CYS A 33 -2.71 5.69 -14.55
CA CYS A 33 -2.14 6.35 -13.38
C CYS A 33 -0.85 7.06 -13.81
N LYS A 34 -0.70 8.37 -13.50
CA LYS A 34 0.58 9.05 -13.73
C LYS A 34 1.63 8.47 -12.78
N LYS A 35 2.75 7.97 -13.33
CA LYS A 35 3.89 7.51 -12.52
C LYS A 35 4.32 8.62 -11.56
N GLY A 36 4.44 8.29 -10.28
CA GLY A 36 4.84 9.23 -9.22
C GLY A 36 3.70 9.97 -8.52
N HIS A 37 2.44 9.78 -8.93
CA HIS A 37 1.25 10.30 -8.23
C HIS A 37 0.53 9.20 -7.44
N PHE A 38 1.31 8.48 -6.62
CA PHE A 38 0.78 7.57 -5.62
C PHE A 38 1.26 8.08 -4.27
N ASP A 39 0.35 8.69 -3.53
CA ASP A 39 0.57 9.07 -2.16
C ASP A 39 -0.12 8.08 -1.25
N TYR A 40 0.52 7.74 -0.13
CA TYR A 40 -0.08 6.88 0.87
C TYR A 40 0.24 7.37 2.26
N THR A 41 -0.73 7.21 3.15
CA THR A 41 -0.55 7.38 4.59
C THR A 41 -0.96 6.09 5.26
N TYR A 42 -0.34 5.79 6.40
CA TYR A 42 -0.68 4.62 7.18
C TYR A 42 -0.62 4.95 8.66
N GLU A 43 -1.44 4.23 9.41
CA GLU A 43 -1.45 4.24 10.86
C GLU A 43 -1.61 2.81 11.35
N PHE A 44 -0.85 2.46 12.38
CA PHE A 44 -1.03 1.22 13.10
C PHE A 44 -2.07 1.45 14.20
N GLY A 45 -3.01 0.52 14.33
CA GLY A 45 -4.09 0.52 15.32
C GLY A 45 -3.57 0.21 16.72
N ASP A 46 -4.26 -0.66 17.47
CA ASP A 46 -4.03 -0.76 18.92
C ASP A 46 -2.76 -1.54 19.29
N ARG A 47 -2.30 -2.48 18.45
CA ARG A 47 -1.13 -3.30 18.77
C ARG A 47 -0.42 -3.88 17.54
N VAL A 48 0.92 -3.85 17.58
CA VAL A 48 1.80 -4.64 16.70
C VAL A 48 2.56 -5.65 17.56
N THR A 49 2.67 -6.90 17.08
CA THR A 49 3.41 -7.96 17.76
C THR A 49 4.63 -8.37 16.94
N PHE A 50 5.80 -8.25 17.55
CA PHE A 50 7.07 -8.69 17.02
C PHE A 50 7.34 -10.12 17.45
N LYS A 51 7.83 -10.94 16.51
CA LYS A 51 8.36 -12.27 16.76
C LYS A 51 9.68 -12.38 16.01
N ALA A 52 10.74 -12.69 16.74
CA ALA A 52 12.06 -12.93 16.20
C ALA A 52 12.76 -13.97 17.08
N ASN A 53 13.65 -14.73 16.46
CA ASN A 53 14.53 -15.69 17.12
C ASN A 53 15.96 -15.47 16.61
N ASN A 54 16.91 -16.19 17.19
CA ASN A 54 18.32 -16.15 16.79
C ASN A 54 18.97 -14.75 16.88
N ILE A 55 18.58 -13.94 17.88
CA ILE A 55 19.24 -12.68 18.19
C ILE A 55 20.31 -12.96 19.25
N PHE A 56 21.59 -12.86 18.86
CA PHE A 56 22.71 -13.19 19.74
C PHE A 56 23.56 -11.97 20.08
N VAL A 57 23.97 -11.87 21.35
CA VAL A 57 25.06 -11.00 21.79
C VAL A 57 26.21 -11.90 22.25
N GLY A 58 27.26 -11.98 21.44
CA GLY A 58 28.30 -12.98 21.61
C GLY A 58 27.74 -14.40 21.41
N LYS A 59 27.81 -15.24 22.45
CA LYS A 59 27.27 -16.62 22.45
C LYS A 59 25.88 -16.73 23.10
N GLN A 60 25.36 -15.65 23.66
CA GLN A 60 24.10 -15.65 24.40
C GLN A 60 22.94 -15.32 23.47
N ASP A 61 21.90 -16.16 23.47
CA ASP A 61 20.62 -15.84 22.86
C ASP A 61 19.90 -14.81 23.73
N VAL A 62 19.59 -13.66 23.15
CA VAL A 62 18.87 -12.55 23.79
C VAL A 62 17.52 -12.28 23.11
N SER A 63 17.01 -13.22 22.31
CA SER A 63 15.79 -13.07 21.53
C SER A 63 14.58 -12.72 22.40
N GLU A 64 14.36 -13.42 23.50
CA GLU A 64 13.23 -13.15 24.40
C GLU A 64 13.27 -11.75 25.00
N LEU A 65 14.46 -11.29 25.40
CA LEU A 65 14.66 -9.96 25.96
C LEU A 65 14.36 -8.87 24.92
N VAL A 66 14.94 -9.01 23.72
CA VAL A 66 14.76 -8.04 22.64
C VAL A 66 13.31 -8.02 22.16
N VAL A 67 12.71 -9.19 21.90
CA VAL A 67 11.31 -9.31 21.47
C VAL A 67 10.36 -8.80 22.56
N GLY A 68 10.62 -9.11 23.84
CA GLY A 68 9.86 -8.60 24.97
C GLY A 68 9.88 -7.07 25.01
N PHE A 69 11.06 -6.46 24.90
CA PHE A 69 11.22 -5.01 24.86
C PHE A 69 10.49 -4.38 23.66
N LEU A 70 10.62 -4.94 22.45
CA LEU A 70 9.94 -4.43 21.25
C LEU A 70 8.42 -4.51 21.39
N ASN A 71 7.88 -5.60 21.95
CA ASN A 71 6.44 -5.77 22.15
C ASN A 71 5.88 -4.83 23.22
N GLN A 72 6.62 -4.60 24.30
CA GLN A 72 6.25 -3.60 25.31
C GLN A 72 6.26 -2.17 24.74
N ASN A 73 7.18 -1.90 23.81
CA ASN A 73 7.42 -0.58 23.22
C ASN A 73 7.04 -0.53 21.72
N TRP A 74 5.97 -1.22 21.32
CA TRP A 74 5.67 -1.48 19.91
C TRP A 74 5.54 -0.21 19.06
N LYS A 75 5.00 0.88 19.62
CA LYS A 75 4.89 2.18 18.92
C LYS A 75 6.26 2.72 18.53
N LEU A 76 7.22 2.67 19.44
CA LEU A 76 8.59 3.07 19.17
C LEU A 76 9.23 2.16 18.13
N ALA A 77 9.08 0.84 18.28
CA ALA A 77 9.61 -0.13 17.33
C ALA A 77 9.10 0.14 15.90
N VAL A 78 7.79 0.32 15.74
CA VAL A 78 7.15 0.65 14.46
C VAL A 78 7.60 2.01 13.92
N ASN A 79 7.78 3.02 14.77
CA ASN A 79 8.30 4.32 14.32
C ASN A 79 9.73 4.22 13.77
N LEU A 80 10.56 3.32 14.31
CA LEU A 80 11.91 3.08 13.80
C LEU A 80 11.93 2.27 12.50
N VAL A 81 11.17 1.17 12.41
CA VAL A 81 11.32 0.19 11.32
C VAL A 81 10.15 0.13 10.34
N GLY A 82 9.03 0.80 10.65
CA GLY A 82 7.79 0.72 9.90
C GLY A 82 7.88 1.34 8.51
N LYS A 83 8.56 2.49 8.37
CA LYS A 83 8.64 3.20 7.08
C LYS A 83 9.36 2.38 5.99
N PRO A 84 10.56 1.79 6.21
CA PRO A 84 11.18 0.92 5.22
C PRO A 84 10.31 -0.28 4.82
N PHE A 85 9.64 -0.89 5.80
CA PHE A 85 8.73 -2.02 5.56
C PHE A 85 7.53 -1.62 4.71
N MET A 86 6.86 -0.52 5.06
CA MET A 86 5.73 0.02 4.29
C MET A 86 6.14 0.43 2.88
N ASN A 87 7.31 1.05 2.70
CA ASN A 87 7.82 1.40 1.37
C ASN A 87 7.98 0.16 0.47
N ALA A 88 8.47 -0.96 1.00
CA ALA A 88 8.62 -2.19 0.23
C ALA A 88 7.27 -2.78 -0.19
N ILE A 89 6.28 -2.78 0.71
CA ILE A 89 4.91 -3.19 0.39
C ILE A 89 4.31 -2.29 -0.68
N MET A 90 4.46 -0.97 -0.53
CA MET A 90 3.89 0.00 -1.46
C MET A 90 4.50 -0.08 -2.85
N ALA A 91 5.78 -0.42 -2.97
CA ALA A 91 6.39 -0.67 -4.29
C ALA A 91 5.69 -1.81 -5.04
N VAL A 92 5.30 -2.88 -4.33
CA VAL A 92 4.56 -4.02 -4.93
C VAL A 92 3.14 -3.61 -5.29
N VAL A 93 2.46 -2.87 -4.40
CA VAL A 93 1.09 -2.38 -4.63
C VAL A 93 1.05 -1.46 -5.85
N GLN A 94 1.95 -0.47 -5.93
CA GLN A 94 2.06 0.46 -7.05
C GLN A 94 2.29 -0.25 -8.39
N ASP A 95 3.19 -1.24 -8.43
CA ASP A 95 3.47 -2.00 -9.64
C ASP A 95 2.24 -2.81 -10.09
N PHE A 96 1.57 -3.47 -9.15
CA PHE A 96 0.33 -4.19 -9.43
C PHE A 96 -0.75 -3.28 -9.98
N GLU A 97 -1.03 -2.15 -9.32
CA GLU A 97 -2.07 -1.21 -9.72
C GLU A 97 -1.77 -0.60 -11.08
N TYR A 98 -0.54 -0.17 -11.31
CA TYR A 98 -0.13 0.35 -12.61
C TYR A 98 -0.38 -0.66 -13.72
N LYS A 99 0.01 -1.93 -13.51
CA LYS A 99 -0.21 -3.01 -14.48
C LYS A 99 -1.69 -3.33 -14.66
N PHE A 100 -2.46 -3.37 -13.58
CA PHE A 100 -3.88 -3.69 -13.65
C PHE A 100 -4.66 -2.59 -14.38
N PHE A 101 -4.63 -1.36 -13.88
CA PHE A 101 -5.46 -0.27 -14.41
C PHE A 101 -5.08 0.18 -15.82
N THR A 102 -3.79 0.01 -16.20
CA THR A 102 -3.31 0.37 -17.55
C THR A 102 -3.60 -0.72 -18.60
N ASN A 103 -3.84 -1.97 -18.20
CA ASN A 103 -4.04 -3.08 -19.16
C ASN A 103 -5.48 -3.63 -19.17
N VAL A 104 -6.18 -3.57 -18.05
CA VAL A 104 -7.55 -4.08 -17.93
C VAL A 104 -8.56 -3.00 -18.33
N PRO A 105 -9.44 -3.25 -19.32
CA PRO A 105 -10.52 -2.31 -19.66
C PRO A 105 -11.40 -1.96 -18.46
N ALA A 106 -11.68 -0.67 -18.30
CA ALA A 106 -12.38 -0.14 -17.15
C ALA A 106 -13.80 -0.69 -17.01
N LYS A 107 -14.46 -1.06 -18.12
CA LYS A 107 -15.81 -1.67 -18.14
C LYS A 107 -15.95 -2.92 -17.27
N TYR A 108 -14.86 -3.61 -16.93
CA TYR A 108 -14.90 -4.79 -16.08
C TYR A 108 -14.95 -4.48 -14.58
N PHE A 109 -14.64 -3.26 -14.16
CA PHE A 109 -14.58 -2.87 -12.75
C PHE A 109 -15.14 -1.47 -12.43
N VAL A 110 -15.56 -0.72 -13.45
CA VAL A 110 -16.27 0.57 -13.35
C VAL A 110 -17.57 0.47 -14.12
N SER A 111 -18.69 0.79 -13.46
CA SER A 111 -20.03 0.79 -14.06
C SER A 111 -20.42 2.10 -14.73
N ASP A 112 -19.73 3.19 -14.38
CA ASP A 112 -20.02 4.52 -14.91
C ASP A 112 -19.50 4.67 -16.34
N ASP A 113 -20.22 5.47 -17.14
CA ASP A 113 -19.73 5.89 -18.44
C ASP A 113 -18.55 6.85 -18.29
N LEU A 114 -17.39 6.37 -18.73
CA LEU A 114 -16.12 7.09 -18.63
C LEU A 114 -15.82 7.96 -19.84
N GLU A 115 -16.57 7.86 -20.95
CA GLU A 115 -16.28 8.65 -22.16
C GLU A 115 -16.35 10.15 -21.89
N LYS A 116 -17.28 10.59 -21.04
CA LYS A 116 -17.46 11.99 -20.64
C LYS A 116 -16.30 12.59 -19.82
N TYR A 117 -15.37 11.75 -19.36
CA TYR A 117 -14.20 12.17 -18.55
C TYR A 117 -12.89 12.07 -19.33
N ILE A 118 -12.96 11.67 -20.61
CA ILE A 118 -11.80 11.72 -21.50
C ILE A 118 -11.65 13.17 -21.94
N HIS A 119 -10.56 13.80 -21.50
CA HIS A 119 -10.21 15.14 -21.94
C HIS A 119 -9.19 15.01 -23.07
N ASP A 120 -9.46 15.65 -24.21
CA ASP A 120 -8.44 15.90 -25.23
C ASP A 120 -7.37 16.81 -24.59
N GLU A 121 -6.10 16.40 -24.66
CA GLU A 121 -4.95 17.21 -24.19
C GLU A 121 -4.77 18.49 -25.01
#